data_AF-A0A662YT89-F1
#
_entry.id   AF-A0A662YT89-F1
#
_cell.length_a   1.000
_cell.length_b   1.000
_cell.length_c   1.000
_cell.angle_alpha   90.00
_cell.angle_beta   90.00
_cell.angle_gamma   90.00
#
_symmetry.space_group_name_H-M   'P 1'
#
loop_
_entity.id
_entity.type
_entity.pdbx_description
1 polymer ?
#
loop_
_entity_poly.entity_id
_entity_poly.type
_entity_poly.pdbx_seq_one_letter_code
_entity_poly.pdbx_strand_id
1 'polypeptide(L)'
;MALPDWSMFLVCFAACSGVFCLCFRYRGTRRSRWFWGVVSRVMSRTEKPLFRIAYTLYTRTKLGYMFYKRQVRKARERFPSGHSTVQPTTINNVKIVPIPVLTDNYSYLIIDTTSNAAAVVDPADPEMVQACLEQEGVTLEAILCTHKHWDHSGGNKGLKRLHSSCRVYGNAMDNIPGLTNPLSDKDSIEIGRLRFQAFFTPGHTVGHMVYLLDGKSIDGPSSLFSGDLVFLSGCGRMFEGNATTMLASLDAVAALADETLLWPGHEYAEDNLMFAAEVEPNNTAQKNKFQQVLQQREGNMCTCPSTIREEKEYNPFLRSHSTELHQALGLQQEIEEDWIKFRARVLEEVRRRKDAFKGR
;
A
#
# COMPACT_ATOMS: atom_id res chain seq x y z
N MET A 1 62.96 31.13 40.65
CA MET A 1 62.35 31.63 41.90
C MET A 1 60.89 31.94 41.62
N ALA A 2 60.02 31.56 42.56
CA ALA A 2 58.56 31.76 42.63
C ALA A 2 57.66 30.80 41.80
N LEU A 3 56.98 29.92 42.54
CA LEU A 3 55.66 29.28 42.32
C LEU A 3 54.66 29.96 43.32
N PRO A 4 53.32 29.72 43.37
CA PRO A 4 52.35 29.04 42.47
C PRO A 4 50.91 29.69 42.39
N ASP A 5 49.97 28.93 41.78
CA ASP A 5 48.48 28.87 41.91
C ASP A 5 47.61 29.86 41.09
N TRP A 6 46.60 29.46 40.31
CA TRP A 6 45.55 28.44 40.54
C TRP A 6 45.07 27.68 39.27
N SER A 7 44.50 26.51 39.57
CA SER A 7 43.87 25.42 38.81
C SER A 7 42.68 25.75 37.86
N MET A 8 42.56 24.99 36.75
CA MET A 8 41.42 24.06 36.49
C MET A 8 41.50 23.32 35.13
N PHE A 9 41.00 22.09 35.13
CA PHE A 9 41.14 21.01 34.14
C PHE A 9 40.18 21.06 32.93
N LEU A 10 40.59 20.33 31.87
CA LEU A 10 39.94 19.97 30.60
C LEU A 10 38.45 19.57 30.65
N VAL A 11 37.68 19.92 29.62
CA VAL A 11 37.17 19.03 28.53
C VAL A 11 36.57 19.88 27.39
N CYS A 12 37.14 19.82 26.19
CA CYS A 12 36.54 20.37 24.96
C CYS A 12 36.22 19.23 23.99
N PHE A 13 34.94 19.05 23.66
CA PHE A 13 34.48 18.12 22.62
C PHE A 13 34.68 18.75 21.23
N ALA A 14 35.51 18.10 20.41
CA ALA A 14 35.80 18.51 19.04
C ALA A 14 34.71 18.01 18.08
N ALA A 15 34.16 18.94 17.30
CA ALA A 15 33.45 18.70 16.06
C ALA A 15 34.44 18.87 14.90
N CYS A 16 34.45 17.93 13.95
CA CYS A 16 34.60 18.15 12.49
C CYS A 16 34.93 16.84 11.73
N SER A 17 34.26 16.68 10.59
CA SER A 17 34.75 16.05 9.34
C SER A 17 35.07 14.54 9.38
N GLY A 18 34.46 13.66 8.59
CA GLY A 18 34.32 13.71 7.13
C GLY A 18 35.48 12.93 6.48
N VAL A 19 35.15 11.91 5.66
CA VAL A 19 35.92 11.28 4.54
C VAL A 19 36.08 9.74 4.61
N PHE A 20 35.43 9.11 3.62
CA PHE A 20 35.74 7.87 2.87
C PHE A 20 36.12 6.56 3.58
N CYS A 21 35.39 5.48 3.22
CA CYS A 21 36.07 4.25 2.79
C CYS A 21 35.21 3.38 1.85
N LEU A 22 35.76 3.26 0.63
CA LEU A 22 35.69 2.26 -0.42
C LEU A 22 34.68 1.09 -0.38
N CYS A 23 34.20 0.81 -1.60
CA CYS A 23 33.64 -0.47 -2.03
C CYS A 23 34.53 -1.66 -1.62
N PHE A 24 34.00 -2.52 -0.76
CA PHE A 24 34.34 -3.94 -0.72
C PHE A 24 33.06 -4.77 -0.64
N ARG A 25 32.93 -5.67 -1.61
CA ARG A 25 31.90 -6.69 -1.72
C ARG A 25 32.28 -7.83 -0.75
N TYR A 26 31.64 -7.94 0.42
CA TYR A 26 31.68 -9.19 1.20
C TYR A 26 30.51 -9.34 2.20
N ARG A 27 30.23 -10.61 2.48
CA ARG A 27 29.08 -11.25 3.13
C ARG A 27 28.64 -10.65 4.48
N GLY A 28 27.37 -10.87 4.78
CA GLY A 28 26.62 -10.26 5.87
C GLY A 28 27.20 -10.43 7.27
N THR A 29 26.90 -9.44 8.12
CA THR A 29 27.09 -9.53 9.56
C THR A 29 25.91 -8.88 10.30
N ARG A 30 25.54 -9.50 11.43
CA ARG A 30 24.43 -9.23 12.36
C ARG A 30 24.15 -7.76 12.71
N ARG A 31 25.09 -6.83 12.48
CA ARG A 31 25.02 -5.45 12.99
C ARG A 31 24.10 -4.54 12.16
N SER A 32 24.00 -4.74 10.83
CA SER A 32 23.01 -4.00 10.02
C SER A 32 21.59 -4.50 10.28
N ARG A 33 21.41 -5.81 10.47
CA ARG A 33 20.14 -6.43 10.90
C ARG A 33 19.70 -5.94 12.28
N TRP A 34 20.63 -5.66 13.20
CA TRP A 34 20.31 -5.10 14.50
C TRP A 34 19.86 -3.63 14.41
N PHE A 35 20.56 -2.79 13.65
CA PHE A 35 20.16 -1.39 13.46
C PHE A 35 18.80 -1.28 12.75
N TRP A 36 18.59 -2.02 11.66
CA TRP A 36 17.29 -2.09 10.99
C TRP A 36 16.21 -2.78 11.84
N GLY A 37 16.57 -3.75 12.67
CA GLY A 37 15.67 -4.40 13.62
C GLY A 37 15.24 -3.49 14.77
N VAL A 38 16.11 -2.59 15.23
CA VAL A 38 15.80 -1.57 16.24
C VAL A 38 14.95 -0.46 15.62
N VAL A 39 15.29 0.02 14.41
CA VAL A 39 14.47 1.00 13.67
C VAL A 39 13.08 0.42 13.38
N SER A 40 12.99 -0.82 12.91
CA SER A 40 11.72 -1.54 12.71
C SER A 40 10.91 -1.67 14.01
N ARG A 41 11.55 -1.99 15.14
CA ARG A 41 10.90 -2.10 16.47
C ARG A 41 10.48 -0.73 17.06
N VAL A 42 11.15 0.35 16.67
CA VAL A 42 10.72 1.73 16.98
C VAL A 42 9.57 2.15 16.08
N MET A 43 9.56 1.72 14.82
CA MET A 43 8.52 2.02 13.82
C MET A 43 7.28 1.13 13.91
N SER A 44 7.32 0.02 14.65
CA SER A 44 6.21 -0.95 14.74
C SER A 44 5.04 -0.50 15.62
N ARG A 45 5.03 0.75 16.11
CA ARG A 45 3.92 1.29 16.91
C ARG A 45 3.62 2.72 16.47
N THR A 46 2.45 2.90 15.86
CA THR A 46 1.93 4.18 15.35
C THR A 46 1.75 5.23 16.47
N GLU A 47 1.67 4.79 17.72
CA GLU A 47 1.51 5.65 18.91
C GLU A 47 2.80 6.26 19.45
N LYS A 48 3.99 5.81 19.02
CA LYS A 48 5.24 6.33 19.56
C LYS A 48 5.51 7.74 19.02
N PRO A 49 5.90 8.72 19.87
CA PRO A 49 6.23 10.07 19.43
C PRO A 49 7.26 10.12 18.28
N LEU A 50 8.28 9.25 18.33
CA LEU A 50 9.28 9.12 17.27
C LEU A 50 8.70 8.67 15.93
N PHE A 51 7.72 7.76 15.95
CA PHE A 51 7.02 7.34 14.73
C PHE A 51 6.27 8.53 14.13
N ARG A 52 5.50 9.27 14.94
CA ARG A 52 4.75 10.45 14.46
C ARG A 52 5.66 11.51 13.86
N ILE A 53 6.82 11.77 14.48
CA ILE A 53 7.82 12.70 13.93
C ILE A 53 8.36 12.17 12.60
N ALA A 54 8.83 10.93 12.54
CA ALA A 54 9.38 10.33 11.32
C ALA A 54 8.35 10.29 10.18
N TYR A 55 7.11 9.91 10.49
CA TYR A 55 5.99 9.88 9.56
C TYR A 55 5.63 11.28 9.05
N THR A 56 5.63 12.29 9.93
CA THR A 56 5.42 13.69 9.53
C THR A 56 6.55 14.17 8.60
N LEU A 57 7.81 13.83 8.91
CA LEU A 57 8.94 14.16 8.04
C LEU A 57 8.82 13.48 6.67
N TYR A 58 8.39 12.22 6.64
CA TYR A 58 8.18 11.47 5.42
C TYR A 58 7.03 12.06 4.58
N THR A 59 5.87 12.35 5.18
CA THR A 59 4.68 12.79 4.43
C THR A 59 4.68 14.28 4.09
N ARG A 60 5.25 15.16 4.94
CA ARG A 60 5.08 16.62 4.82
C ARG A 60 6.32 17.40 4.38
N THR A 61 7.46 16.75 4.18
CA THR A 61 8.72 17.47 3.86
C THR A 61 9.40 16.95 2.61
N LYS A 62 10.32 17.77 2.07
CA LYS A 62 11.21 17.36 0.97
C LYS A 62 12.09 16.17 1.33
N LEU A 63 12.35 15.91 2.62
CA LEU A 63 13.14 14.74 3.05
C LEU A 63 12.46 13.43 2.66
N GLY A 64 11.14 13.35 2.86
CA GLY A 64 10.36 12.18 2.45
C GLY A 64 10.39 11.96 0.95
N TYR A 65 10.23 13.03 0.17
CA TYR A 65 10.37 12.96 -1.28
C TYR A 65 11.78 12.50 -1.72
N MET A 66 12.84 12.99 -1.07
CA MET A 66 14.21 12.52 -1.34
C MET A 66 14.40 11.04 -0.97
N PHE A 67 13.81 10.59 0.13
CA PHE A 67 13.83 9.19 0.52
C PHE A 67 13.11 8.30 -0.50
N TYR A 68 11.92 8.70 -0.94
CA TYR A 68 11.19 8.06 -2.03
C TYR A 68 12.02 8.00 -3.32
N LYS A 69 12.61 9.11 -3.77
CA LYS A 69 13.46 9.13 -4.98
C LYS A 69 14.62 8.16 -4.87
N ARG A 70 15.19 7.98 -3.67
CA ARG A 70 16.23 6.99 -3.42
C ARG A 70 15.69 5.56 -3.48
N GLN A 71 14.48 5.30 -2.97
CA GLN A 71 13.83 3.99 -3.08
C GLN A 71 13.57 3.62 -4.54
N VAL A 72 12.98 4.53 -5.32
CA VAL A 72 12.77 4.35 -6.77
C VAL A 72 14.08 4.00 -7.48
N ARG A 73 15.15 4.78 -7.25
CA ARG A 73 16.45 4.51 -7.88
C ARG A 73 16.98 3.11 -7.54
N LYS A 74 16.97 2.74 -6.26
CA LYS A 74 17.42 1.42 -5.80
C LYS A 74 16.56 0.29 -6.35
N ALA A 75 15.25 0.51 -6.45
CA ALA A 75 14.32 -0.46 -7.00
C ALA A 75 14.62 -0.72 -8.47
N ARG A 76 14.79 0.31 -9.29
CA ARG A 76 15.18 0.15 -10.71
C ARG A 76 16.52 -0.55 -10.88
N GLU A 77 17.51 -0.27 -10.01
CA GLU A 77 18.79 -0.97 -10.01
C GLU A 77 18.63 -2.47 -9.69
N ARG A 78 17.70 -2.83 -8.80
CA ARG A 78 17.48 -4.22 -8.35
C ARG A 78 16.52 -4.99 -9.24
N PHE A 79 15.51 -4.32 -9.77
CA PHE A 79 14.35 -4.85 -10.48
C PHE A 79 14.09 -4.01 -11.74
N PRO A 80 14.99 -4.05 -12.74
CA PRO A 80 14.89 -3.20 -13.92
C PRO A 80 13.62 -3.44 -14.75
N SER A 81 13.04 -4.63 -14.66
CA SER A 81 11.76 -5.00 -15.31
C SER A 81 10.58 -5.07 -14.32
N GLY A 82 10.73 -4.53 -13.11
CA GLY A 82 9.76 -4.69 -12.03
C GLY A 82 10.04 -5.92 -11.14
N HIS A 83 9.42 -5.95 -9.96
CA HIS A 83 9.62 -6.99 -8.94
C HIS A 83 8.82 -8.28 -9.17
N SER A 84 7.90 -8.27 -10.16
CA SER A 84 7.05 -9.42 -10.48
C SER A 84 6.81 -9.54 -11.97
N THR A 85 6.64 -10.77 -12.46
CA THR A 85 6.09 -11.06 -13.78
C THR A 85 4.57 -10.87 -13.73
N VAL A 86 4.03 -10.11 -14.67
CA VAL A 86 2.61 -9.73 -14.70
C VAL A 86 1.93 -10.27 -15.96
N GLN A 87 0.63 -10.55 -15.84
CA GLN A 87 -0.22 -10.86 -16.99
C GLN A 87 -1.36 -9.83 -17.04
N PRO A 88 -1.51 -9.09 -18.15
CA PRO A 88 -2.65 -8.20 -18.33
C PRO A 88 -3.97 -8.96 -18.29
N THR A 89 -4.98 -8.35 -17.68
CA THR A 89 -6.36 -8.86 -17.72
C THR A 89 -7.15 -8.03 -18.73
N THR A 90 -7.90 -8.68 -19.62
CA THR A 90 -8.74 -8.00 -20.61
C THR A 90 -10.20 -8.39 -20.43
N ILE A 91 -11.07 -7.39 -20.28
CA ILE A 91 -12.51 -7.53 -20.10
C ILE A 91 -13.16 -6.56 -21.10
N ASN A 92 -13.79 -7.09 -22.16
CA ASN A 92 -14.53 -6.34 -23.18
C ASN A 92 -13.90 -4.98 -23.58
N ASN A 93 -12.81 -5.02 -24.32
CA ASN A 93 -12.08 -3.83 -24.77
C ASN A 93 -11.54 -2.93 -23.64
N VAL A 94 -11.48 -3.43 -22.41
CA VAL A 94 -10.72 -2.81 -21.32
C VAL A 94 -9.59 -3.73 -20.90
N LYS A 95 -8.36 -3.22 -20.96
CA LYS A 95 -7.15 -3.93 -20.56
C LYS A 95 -6.59 -3.32 -19.28
N ILE A 96 -6.42 -4.14 -18.24
CA ILE A 96 -5.80 -3.77 -16.96
C ILE A 96 -4.40 -4.38 -16.93
N VAL A 97 -3.38 -3.54 -16.83
CA VAL A 97 -1.96 -3.90 -16.80
C VAL A 97 -1.38 -3.54 -15.44
N PRO A 98 -1.09 -4.52 -14.56
CA PRO A 98 -0.28 -4.28 -13.37
C PRO A 98 1.13 -3.86 -13.78
N ILE A 99 1.66 -2.82 -13.16
CA ILE A 99 3.02 -2.31 -13.36
C ILE A 99 3.76 -2.46 -12.04
N PRO A 100 4.64 -3.47 -11.89
CA PRO A 100 5.42 -3.64 -10.68
C PRO A 100 6.43 -2.49 -10.55
N VAL A 101 6.30 -1.73 -9.47
CA VAL A 101 7.13 -0.55 -9.19
C VAL A 101 7.71 -0.65 -7.78
N LEU A 102 8.79 0.07 -7.52
CA LEU A 102 9.53 -0.03 -6.26
C LEU A 102 9.91 -1.49 -5.92
N THR A 103 9.75 -1.91 -4.67
CA THR A 103 10.13 -3.27 -4.22
C THR A 103 8.98 -4.26 -4.25
N ASP A 104 7.75 -3.77 -4.09
CA ASP A 104 6.56 -4.58 -3.91
C ASP A 104 5.26 -3.84 -4.29
N ASN A 105 5.33 -2.57 -4.71
CA ASN A 105 4.15 -1.79 -5.08
C ASN A 105 3.64 -2.17 -6.48
N TYR A 106 2.34 -2.00 -6.71
CA TYR A 106 1.73 -2.02 -8.04
C TYR A 106 1.12 -0.66 -8.37
N SER A 107 1.49 -0.14 -9.54
CA SER A 107 0.63 0.79 -10.27
C SER A 107 -0.26 -0.02 -11.22
N TYR A 108 -1.40 0.53 -11.63
CA TYR A 108 -2.29 -0.14 -12.57
C TYR A 108 -2.60 0.76 -13.75
N LEU A 109 -2.28 0.34 -14.97
CA LEU A 109 -2.69 1.02 -16.19
C LEU A 109 -3.98 0.38 -16.72
N ILE A 110 -5.04 1.17 -16.82
CA ILE A 110 -6.36 0.76 -17.31
C ILE A 110 -6.59 1.44 -18.65
N ILE A 111 -6.78 0.63 -19.69
CA ILE A 111 -6.81 1.07 -21.08
C ILE A 111 -8.18 0.78 -21.66
N ASP A 112 -8.82 1.79 -22.23
CA ASP A 112 -9.90 1.60 -23.22
C ASP A 112 -9.25 1.29 -24.57
N THR A 113 -9.26 0.02 -24.98
CA THR A 113 -8.58 -0.43 -26.20
C THR A 113 -9.29 0.01 -27.48
N THR A 114 -10.47 0.63 -27.38
CA THR A 114 -11.17 1.19 -28.56
C THR A 114 -10.73 2.63 -28.84
N SER A 115 -10.55 3.44 -27.79
CA SER A 115 -10.14 4.84 -27.93
C SER A 115 -8.63 5.07 -27.72
N ASN A 116 -7.92 4.07 -27.21
CA ASN A 116 -6.55 4.17 -26.69
C ASN A 116 -6.39 5.19 -25.55
N ALA A 117 -7.50 5.58 -24.91
CA ALA A 117 -7.46 6.38 -23.68
C ALA A 117 -7.08 5.50 -22.49
N ALA A 118 -6.30 6.05 -21.57
CA ALA A 118 -5.88 5.33 -20.38
C ALA A 118 -5.97 6.15 -19.10
N ALA A 119 -6.28 5.45 -18.02
CA ALA A 119 -6.12 5.92 -16.65
C ALA A 119 -5.03 5.10 -15.95
N VAL A 120 -4.26 5.73 -15.06
CA VAL A 120 -3.31 5.01 -14.20
C VAL A 120 -3.67 5.21 -12.73
N VAL A 121 -3.69 4.12 -11.98
CA VAL A 121 -3.83 4.15 -10.52
C VAL A 121 -2.45 4.13 -9.88
N ASP A 122 -2.23 5.04 -8.93
CA ASP A 122 -1.03 5.13 -8.08
C ASP A 122 0.30 5.02 -8.84
N PRO A 123 0.60 5.96 -9.76
CA PRO A 123 1.81 5.91 -10.58
C PRO A 123 3.07 6.28 -9.78
N ALA A 124 3.50 5.38 -8.92
CA ALA A 124 4.59 5.62 -7.98
C ALA A 124 5.93 5.87 -8.66
N ASP A 125 6.21 5.13 -9.75
CA ASP A 125 7.38 5.32 -10.60
C ASP A 125 6.96 5.89 -11.96
N PRO A 126 7.16 7.20 -12.21
CA PRO A 126 6.69 7.83 -13.44
C PRO A 126 7.43 7.35 -14.70
N GLU A 127 8.65 6.81 -14.59
CA GLU A 127 9.39 6.33 -15.77
C GLU A 127 8.92 4.93 -16.18
N MET A 128 8.66 4.04 -15.21
CA MET A 128 8.09 2.73 -15.49
C MET A 128 6.68 2.85 -16.09
N VAL A 129 5.86 3.78 -15.56
CA VAL A 129 4.53 4.06 -16.13
C VAL A 129 4.65 4.66 -17.52
N GLN A 130 5.55 5.63 -17.75
CA GLN A 130 5.78 6.22 -19.06
C GLN A 130 6.18 5.15 -20.10
N ALA A 131 7.11 4.26 -19.75
CA ALA A 131 7.52 3.17 -20.63
C ALA A 131 6.35 2.22 -20.98
N CYS A 132 5.48 1.93 -20.01
CA CYS A 132 4.29 1.11 -20.26
C CYS A 132 3.27 1.82 -21.17
N LEU A 133 3.05 3.13 -20.99
CA LEU A 133 2.20 3.93 -21.89
C LEU A 133 2.70 3.90 -23.33
N GLU A 134 4.02 4.05 -23.52
CA GLU A 134 4.67 4.00 -24.84
C GLU A 134 4.58 2.62 -25.47
N GLN A 135 4.83 1.56 -24.69
CA GLN A 135 4.73 0.17 -25.15
C GLN A 135 3.30 -0.20 -25.60
N GLU A 136 2.29 0.29 -24.87
CA GLU A 136 0.88 0.03 -25.18
C GLU A 136 0.33 0.99 -26.26
N GLY A 137 1.04 2.08 -26.58
CA GLY A 137 0.62 3.05 -27.59
C GLY A 137 -0.62 3.86 -27.18
N VAL A 138 -0.77 4.16 -25.89
CA VAL A 138 -1.99 4.77 -25.31
C VAL A 138 -1.75 6.19 -24.80
N THR A 139 -2.83 6.97 -24.69
CA THR A 139 -2.81 8.34 -24.19
C THR A 139 -3.26 8.38 -22.72
N LEU A 140 -2.41 8.93 -21.85
CA LEU A 140 -2.75 9.11 -20.44
C LEU A 140 -3.71 10.29 -20.23
N GLU A 141 -4.95 10.01 -19.86
CA GLU A 141 -5.97 11.04 -19.59
C GLU A 141 -6.19 11.30 -18.09
N ALA A 142 -5.98 10.30 -17.25
CA ALA A 142 -6.25 10.40 -15.82
C ALA A 142 -5.22 9.66 -14.96
N ILE A 143 -4.90 10.27 -13.82
CA ILE A 143 -4.21 9.65 -12.70
C ILE A 143 -5.20 9.55 -11.55
N LEU A 144 -5.47 8.34 -11.07
CA LEU A 144 -6.30 8.06 -9.90
C LEU A 144 -5.39 7.75 -8.72
N CYS A 145 -5.29 8.66 -7.75
CA CYS A 145 -4.39 8.49 -6.61
C CYS A 145 -5.18 8.08 -5.39
N THR A 146 -4.91 6.90 -4.82
CA THR A 146 -5.63 6.36 -3.67
C THR A 146 -5.33 7.17 -2.42
N HIS A 147 -4.07 7.53 -2.19
CA HIS A 147 -3.65 8.29 -1.03
C HIS A 147 -2.28 8.96 -1.20
N LYS A 148 -1.87 9.74 -0.20
CA LYS A 148 -0.72 10.65 -0.29
C LYS A 148 0.67 10.04 -0.16
N HIS A 149 0.83 8.76 0.19
CA HIS A 149 2.18 8.23 0.38
C HIS A 149 2.97 8.25 -0.92
N TRP A 150 4.29 8.40 -0.81
CA TRP A 150 5.13 8.72 -1.96
C TRP A 150 5.28 7.54 -2.91
N ASP A 151 5.17 6.33 -2.39
CA ASP A 151 5.14 5.07 -3.13
C ASP A 151 3.79 4.80 -3.82
N HIS A 152 2.86 5.76 -3.80
CA HIS A 152 1.64 5.78 -4.62
C HIS A 152 1.56 7.05 -5.46
N SER A 153 1.78 8.20 -4.82
CA SER A 153 1.57 9.54 -5.41
C SER A 153 2.84 10.18 -6.00
N GLY A 154 3.99 9.53 -5.85
CA GLY A 154 5.31 10.14 -6.13
C GLY A 154 5.54 10.49 -7.59
N GLY A 155 4.93 9.77 -8.53
CA GLY A 155 5.03 10.06 -9.96
C GLY A 155 3.98 11.03 -10.50
N ASN A 156 2.94 11.40 -9.72
CA ASN A 156 1.81 12.23 -10.19
C ASN A 156 2.27 13.51 -10.89
N LYS A 157 3.10 14.31 -10.21
CA LYS A 157 3.64 15.56 -10.77
C LYS A 157 4.58 15.32 -11.96
N GLY A 158 5.27 14.18 -11.98
CA GLY A 158 6.17 13.79 -13.07
C GLY A 158 5.38 13.53 -14.35
N LEU A 159 4.42 12.61 -14.28
CA LEU A 159 3.55 12.26 -15.40
C LEU A 159 2.70 13.44 -15.86
N LYS A 160 2.12 14.23 -14.96
CA LYS A 160 1.35 15.42 -15.35
C LYS A 160 2.17 16.45 -16.14
N ARG A 161 3.49 16.56 -15.90
CA ARG A 161 4.35 17.43 -16.71
C ARG A 161 4.57 16.90 -18.13
N LEU A 162 4.62 15.57 -18.29
CA LEU A 162 4.77 14.91 -19.59
C LEU A 162 3.43 14.89 -20.36
N HIS A 163 2.33 14.76 -19.63
CA HIS A 163 0.96 14.69 -20.14
C HIS A 163 0.13 15.84 -19.55
N SER A 164 0.29 17.05 -20.11
CA SER A 164 -0.25 18.28 -19.52
C SER A 164 -1.78 18.29 -19.39
N SER A 165 -2.50 17.62 -20.30
CA SER A 165 -3.95 17.43 -20.28
C SER A 165 -4.43 16.42 -19.24
N CYS A 166 -3.54 15.61 -18.67
CA CYS A 166 -3.89 14.57 -17.70
C CYS A 166 -4.48 15.19 -16.41
N ARG A 167 -5.65 14.68 -16.01
CA ARG A 167 -6.33 15.04 -14.76
C ARG A 167 -5.81 14.17 -13.61
N VAL A 168 -5.50 14.78 -12.47
CA VAL A 168 -5.08 14.06 -11.27
C VAL A 168 -6.22 14.10 -10.26
N TYR A 169 -6.71 12.91 -9.92
CA TYR A 169 -7.82 12.65 -9.01
C TYR A 169 -7.33 12.11 -7.67
N GLY A 170 -8.09 12.42 -6.63
CA GLY A 170 -7.84 11.97 -5.26
C GLY A 170 -8.56 12.86 -4.26
N ASN A 171 -8.41 12.56 -2.98
CA ASN A 171 -9.04 13.34 -1.92
C ASN A 171 -8.18 14.56 -1.54
N ALA A 172 -8.82 15.72 -1.36
CA ALA A 172 -8.14 16.94 -0.97
C ALA A 172 -7.50 16.87 0.43
N MET A 173 -8.06 16.08 1.35
CA MET A 173 -7.55 15.93 2.72
C MET A 173 -6.14 15.34 2.77
N ASP A 174 -5.78 14.56 1.76
CA ASP A 174 -4.47 13.92 1.66
C ASP A 174 -3.43 14.79 0.96
N ASN A 175 -3.78 16.01 0.51
CA ASN A 175 -2.86 16.93 -0.17
C ASN A 175 -2.11 16.25 -1.35
N ILE A 176 -2.85 15.47 -2.14
CA ILE A 176 -2.32 14.67 -3.24
C ILE A 176 -1.41 15.53 -4.16
N PRO A 177 -0.14 15.14 -4.37
CA PRO A 177 0.77 15.85 -5.25
C PRO A 177 0.22 16.00 -6.67
N GLY A 178 0.02 17.24 -7.11
CA GLY A 178 -0.44 17.52 -8.47
C GLY A 178 -1.95 17.39 -8.69
N LEU A 179 -2.73 17.25 -7.60
CA LEU A 179 -4.19 17.19 -7.63
C LEU A 179 -4.78 18.33 -8.46
N THR A 180 -5.67 17.98 -9.40
CA THR A 180 -6.44 18.94 -10.20
C THR A 180 -7.94 18.76 -10.04
N ASN A 181 -8.38 17.55 -9.72
CA ASN A 181 -9.78 17.17 -9.64
C ASN A 181 -10.02 16.48 -8.29
N PRO A 182 -10.25 17.24 -7.21
CA PRO A 182 -10.56 16.66 -5.92
C PRO A 182 -11.88 15.87 -5.99
N LEU A 183 -11.94 14.76 -5.28
CA LEU A 183 -13.11 13.87 -5.21
C LEU A 183 -13.64 13.75 -3.79
N SER A 184 -14.95 13.55 -3.70
CA SER A 184 -15.72 13.17 -2.52
C SER A 184 -16.18 11.71 -2.62
N ASP A 185 -16.82 11.21 -1.57
CA ASP A 185 -17.41 9.87 -1.59
C ASP A 185 -18.46 9.74 -2.70
N LYS A 186 -18.39 8.64 -3.45
CA LYS A 186 -19.28 8.23 -4.55
C LYS A 186 -19.23 9.08 -5.81
N ASP A 187 -18.30 10.03 -5.91
CA ASP A 187 -18.08 10.78 -7.15
C ASP A 187 -17.71 9.83 -8.31
N SER A 188 -18.20 10.16 -9.50
CA SER A 188 -17.95 9.39 -10.73
C SER A 188 -16.86 10.03 -11.58
N ILE A 189 -16.04 9.20 -12.22
CA ILE A 189 -14.97 9.61 -13.12
C ILE A 189 -15.14 8.87 -14.44
N GLU A 190 -15.13 9.61 -15.55
CA GLU A 190 -15.24 9.05 -16.89
C GLU A 190 -13.99 9.38 -17.73
N ILE A 191 -13.42 8.33 -18.35
CA ILE A 191 -12.32 8.38 -19.31
C ILE A 191 -12.66 7.43 -20.47
N GLY A 192 -13.05 7.95 -21.63
CA GLY A 192 -13.58 7.10 -22.71
C GLY A 192 -14.76 6.25 -22.21
N ARG A 193 -14.67 4.92 -22.35
CA ARG A 193 -15.65 3.98 -21.77
C ARG A 193 -15.42 3.63 -20.29
N LEU A 194 -14.27 4.00 -19.73
CA LEU A 194 -13.91 3.67 -18.36
C LEU A 194 -14.74 4.52 -17.40
N ARG A 195 -15.63 3.87 -16.65
CA ARG A 195 -16.45 4.52 -15.61
C ARG A 195 -16.01 4.05 -14.25
N PHE A 196 -15.43 4.96 -13.47
CA PHE A 196 -15.02 4.68 -12.11
C PHE A 196 -15.98 5.37 -11.13
N GLN A 197 -16.27 4.69 -10.02
CA GLN A 197 -16.82 5.30 -8.82
C GLN A 197 -15.72 5.37 -7.76
N ALA A 198 -15.52 6.55 -7.18
CA ALA A 198 -14.59 6.77 -6.09
C ALA A 198 -15.29 6.56 -4.75
N PHE A 199 -14.70 5.78 -3.85
CA PHE A 199 -15.22 5.59 -2.49
C PHE A 199 -14.25 6.16 -1.48
N PHE A 200 -14.76 6.99 -0.57
CA PHE A 200 -13.97 7.55 0.52
C PHE A 200 -13.80 6.50 1.62
N THR A 201 -12.55 6.11 1.87
CA THR A 201 -12.20 4.95 2.71
C THR A 201 -11.10 5.28 3.71
N PRO A 202 -11.34 6.24 4.63
CA PRO A 202 -10.34 6.63 5.62
C PRO A 202 -9.93 5.45 6.49
N GLY A 203 -8.68 5.45 6.95
CA GLY A 203 -8.14 4.39 7.81
C GLY A 203 -6.64 4.35 7.74
N HIS A 204 -6.11 3.98 6.57
CA HIS A 204 -4.68 4.00 6.32
C HIS A 204 -4.13 5.43 6.38
N THR A 205 -4.70 6.31 5.57
CA THR A 205 -4.58 7.77 5.70
C THR A 205 -5.96 8.39 5.93
N VAL A 206 -6.00 9.66 6.32
CA VAL A 206 -7.25 10.41 6.52
C VAL A 206 -8.02 10.66 5.22
N GLY A 207 -7.31 10.76 4.09
CA GLY A 207 -7.86 11.05 2.77
C GLY A 207 -7.89 9.85 1.82
N HIS A 208 -7.75 8.62 2.32
CA HIS A 208 -7.66 7.44 1.46
C HIS A 208 -8.95 7.23 0.64
N MET A 209 -8.78 6.92 -0.63
CA MET A 209 -9.84 6.60 -1.59
C MET A 209 -9.57 5.25 -2.25
N VAL A 210 -10.63 4.53 -2.61
CA VAL A 210 -10.55 3.39 -3.54
C VAL A 210 -11.38 3.68 -4.79
N TYR A 211 -11.01 3.06 -5.90
CA TYR A 211 -11.65 3.30 -7.20
C TYR A 211 -12.25 2.00 -7.74
N LEU A 212 -13.55 1.99 -7.98
CA LEU A 212 -14.27 0.86 -8.57
C LEU A 212 -14.54 1.16 -10.04
N LEU A 213 -13.90 0.43 -10.95
CA LEU A 213 -14.30 0.38 -12.34
C LEU A 213 -15.60 -0.43 -12.46
N ASP A 214 -16.66 0.20 -12.94
CA ASP A 214 -17.99 -0.40 -13.05
C ASP A 214 -17.99 -1.53 -14.09
N GLY A 215 -18.25 -2.76 -13.63
CA GLY A 215 -18.35 -3.93 -14.49
C GLY A 215 -19.48 -3.83 -15.52
N LYS A 216 -20.56 -3.10 -15.21
CA LYS A 216 -21.68 -2.90 -16.14
C LYS A 216 -21.29 -2.06 -17.35
N SER A 217 -20.33 -1.12 -17.20
CA SER A 217 -19.88 -0.31 -18.34
C SER A 217 -18.97 -1.09 -19.30
N ILE A 218 -18.51 -2.27 -18.89
CA ILE A 218 -17.58 -3.12 -19.65
C ILE A 218 -18.11 -4.55 -19.82
N ASP A 219 -19.40 -4.80 -19.63
CA ASP A 219 -20.02 -6.14 -19.73
C ASP A 219 -19.22 -7.26 -19.04
N GLY A 220 -18.76 -7.01 -17.81
CA GLY A 220 -17.91 -7.94 -17.06
C GLY A 220 -17.93 -7.69 -15.54
N PRO A 221 -17.06 -8.34 -14.76
CA PRO A 221 -16.95 -8.07 -13.34
C PRO A 221 -16.38 -6.67 -13.09
N SER A 222 -16.81 -6.03 -12.01
CA SER A 222 -16.21 -4.77 -11.56
C SER A 222 -14.77 -5.00 -11.11
N SER A 223 -13.94 -3.96 -11.14
CA SER A 223 -12.55 -4.01 -10.66
C SER A 223 -12.29 -2.92 -9.62
N LEU A 224 -11.95 -3.32 -8.39
CA LEU A 224 -11.62 -2.44 -7.29
C LEU A 224 -10.11 -2.25 -7.18
N PHE A 225 -9.66 -1.01 -7.34
CA PHE A 225 -8.29 -0.59 -7.04
C PHE A 225 -8.25 -0.06 -5.62
N SER A 226 -7.70 -0.85 -4.70
CA SER A 226 -7.89 -0.66 -3.26
C SER A 226 -6.76 0.10 -2.56
N GLY A 227 -5.66 0.39 -3.26
CA GLY A 227 -4.49 1.01 -2.65
C GLY A 227 -4.08 0.26 -1.38
N ASP A 228 -4.00 1.01 -0.28
CA ASP A 228 -3.56 0.51 1.02
C ASP A 228 -4.72 0.30 2.01
N LEU A 229 -5.97 0.26 1.52
CA LEU A 229 -7.10 -0.12 2.36
C LEU A 229 -7.10 -1.63 2.63
N VAL A 230 -7.28 -2.41 1.57
CA VAL A 230 -7.36 -3.88 1.60
C VAL A 230 -6.33 -4.46 0.63
N PHE A 231 -5.61 -5.46 1.12
CA PHE A 231 -4.64 -6.25 0.34
C PHE A 231 -5.17 -7.66 0.17
N LEU A 232 -4.53 -8.45 -0.70
CA LEU A 232 -4.81 -9.89 -0.71
C LEU A 232 -4.47 -10.48 0.66
N SER A 233 -5.47 -11.04 1.34
CA SER A 233 -5.41 -11.59 2.71
C SER A 233 -5.00 -10.61 3.81
N GLY A 234 -5.02 -9.29 3.56
CA GLY A 234 -4.58 -8.29 4.52
C GLY A 234 -5.35 -6.97 4.45
N CYS A 235 -4.95 -6.02 5.30
CA CYS A 235 -5.34 -4.62 5.22
C CYS A 235 -4.15 -3.70 5.51
N GLY A 236 -4.29 -2.42 5.18
CA GLY A 236 -3.32 -1.39 5.56
C GLY A 236 -3.15 -1.24 7.06
N ARG A 237 -1.99 -0.72 7.46
CA ARG A 237 -1.82 -0.19 8.82
C ARG A 237 -2.66 1.05 8.99
N MET A 238 -3.23 1.24 10.18
CA MET A 238 -4.01 2.43 10.53
C MET A 238 -3.06 3.56 10.96
N PHE A 239 -2.41 4.25 10.02
CA PHE A 239 -1.47 5.31 10.36
C PHE A 239 -2.16 6.58 10.86
N GLU A 240 -3.31 6.91 10.28
CA GLU A 240 -4.04 8.15 10.59
C GLU A 240 -5.51 7.92 10.99
N GLY A 241 -6.02 6.69 10.89
CA GLY A 241 -7.33 6.29 11.37
C GLY A 241 -7.28 5.41 12.62
N ASN A 242 -8.46 5.00 13.09
CA ASN A 242 -8.63 4.01 14.17
C ASN A 242 -9.43 2.78 13.67
N ALA A 243 -9.59 1.77 14.53
CA ALA A 243 -10.24 0.52 14.15
C ALA A 243 -11.71 0.71 13.73
N THR A 244 -12.46 1.60 14.36
CA THR A 244 -13.84 1.90 13.96
C THR A 244 -13.89 2.53 12.57
N THR A 245 -12.99 3.48 12.27
CA THR A 245 -12.89 4.11 10.95
C THR A 245 -12.47 3.11 9.87
N MET A 246 -11.43 2.30 10.14
CA MET A 246 -10.97 1.27 9.21
C MET A 246 -12.05 0.20 8.97
N LEU A 247 -12.78 -0.21 10.02
CA LEU A 247 -13.87 -1.18 9.91
C LEU A 247 -14.97 -0.69 8.96
N ALA A 248 -15.40 0.56 9.10
CA ALA A 248 -16.41 1.13 8.21
C ALA A 248 -15.96 1.13 6.74
N SER A 249 -14.70 1.45 6.49
CA SER A 249 -14.11 1.41 5.13
C SER A 249 -14.00 -0.01 4.57
N LEU A 250 -13.61 -1.00 5.40
CA LEU A 250 -13.56 -2.41 5.01
C LEU A 250 -14.96 -2.97 4.77
N ASP A 251 -15.96 -2.59 5.57
CA ASP A 251 -17.36 -3.00 5.38
C ASP A 251 -17.94 -2.45 4.08
N ALA A 252 -17.59 -1.22 3.70
CA ALA A 252 -17.99 -0.65 2.41
C ALA A 252 -17.46 -1.48 1.23
N VAL A 253 -16.21 -1.93 1.30
CA VAL A 253 -15.62 -2.81 0.27
C VAL A 253 -16.20 -4.22 0.32
N ALA A 254 -16.42 -4.78 1.52
CA ALA A 254 -17.04 -6.10 1.68
C ALA A 254 -18.50 -6.13 1.18
N ALA A 255 -19.18 -4.98 1.12
CA ALA A 255 -20.53 -4.87 0.57
C ALA A 255 -20.58 -4.87 -0.97
N LEU A 256 -19.44 -4.79 -1.66
CA LEU A 256 -19.37 -4.90 -3.12
C LEU A 256 -19.76 -6.32 -3.59
N ALA A 257 -20.08 -6.42 -4.88
CA ALA A 257 -20.43 -7.69 -5.50
C ALA A 257 -19.28 -8.69 -5.38
N ASP A 258 -19.61 -9.95 -5.10
CA ASP A 258 -18.65 -11.01 -4.78
C ASP A 258 -17.64 -11.28 -5.90
N GLU A 259 -18.05 -11.14 -7.15
CA GLU A 259 -17.22 -11.29 -8.35
C GLU A 259 -16.30 -10.09 -8.64
N THR A 260 -16.38 -9.02 -7.84
CA THR A 260 -15.51 -7.84 -8.01
C THR A 260 -14.05 -8.25 -7.87
N LEU A 261 -13.25 -7.96 -8.89
CA LEU A 261 -11.81 -8.20 -8.89
C LEU A 261 -11.10 -7.21 -7.97
N LEU A 262 -10.16 -7.69 -7.17
CA LEU A 262 -9.39 -6.87 -6.22
C LEU A 262 -7.95 -6.64 -6.71
N TRP A 263 -7.58 -5.37 -6.80
CA TRP A 263 -6.28 -4.88 -7.27
C TRP A 263 -5.60 -4.01 -6.18
N PRO A 264 -4.77 -4.62 -5.31
CA PRO A 264 -4.15 -3.96 -4.15
C PRO A 264 -2.91 -3.13 -4.45
N GLY A 265 -2.54 -2.20 -3.56
CA GLY A 265 -1.34 -1.38 -3.70
C GLY A 265 -0.02 -2.14 -3.66
N HIS A 266 0.01 -3.33 -3.04
CA HIS A 266 1.24 -4.09 -2.77
C HIS A 266 1.11 -5.60 -2.94
N GLU A 267 2.23 -6.23 -3.30
CA GLU A 267 2.45 -7.68 -3.36
C GLU A 267 2.75 -8.28 -1.97
N TYR A 268 1.74 -8.25 -1.09
CA TYR A 268 1.84 -8.75 0.30
C TYR A 268 1.14 -10.09 0.54
N ALA A 269 0.61 -10.74 -0.50
CA ALA A 269 -0.26 -11.90 -0.36
C ALA A 269 0.38 -13.04 0.45
N GLU A 270 1.66 -13.36 0.20
CA GLU A 270 2.39 -14.44 0.89
C GLU A 270 2.51 -14.16 2.40
N ASP A 271 3.07 -13.01 2.77
CA ASP A 271 3.22 -12.59 4.18
C ASP A 271 1.87 -12.44 4.90
N ASN A 272 0.84 -11.99 4.17
CA ASN A 272 -0.51 -11.86 4.69
C ASN A 272 -1.14 -13.24 4.97
N LEU A 273 -0.98 -14.20 4.06
CA LEU A 273 -1.48 -15.56 4.22
C LEU A 273 -0.72 -16.31 5.31
N MET A 274 0.59 -16.10 5.46
CA MET A 274 1.35 -16.64 6.60
C MET A 274 0.77 -16.17 7.94
N PHE A 275 0.40 -14.89 8.04
CA PHE A 275 -0.28 -14.39 9.23
C PHE A 275 -1.70 -14.93 9.38
N ALA A 276 -2.47 -14.99 8.30
CA ALA A 276 -3.83 -15.54 8.33
C ALA A 276 -3.83 -17.00 8.83
N ALA A 277 -2.82 -17.80 8.45
CA ALA A 277 -2.63 -19.16 8.96
C ALA A 277 -2.33 -19.22 10.47
N GLU A 278 -1.60 -18.24 11.01
CA GLU A 278 -1.34 -18.14 12.46
C GLU A 278 -2.63 -17.82 13.23
N VAL A 279 -3.50 -16.98 12.66
CA VAL A 279 -4.74 -16.54 13.31
C VAL A 279 -5.85 -17.57 13.18
N GLU A 280 -6.07 -18.15 12.00
CA GLU A 280 -7.13 -19.13 11.73
C GLU A 280 -6.54 -20.44 11.16
N PRO A 281 -5.79 -21.24 11.95
CA PRO A 281 -5.04 -22.41 11.46
C PRO A 281 -5.89 -23.55 10.89
N ASN A 282 -7.20 -23.50 11.10
CA ASN A 282 -8.16 -24.49 10.60
C ASN A 282 -8.94 -24.00 9.36
N ASN A 283 -8.67 -22.79 8.86
CA ASN A 283 -9.34 -22.25 7.69
C ASN A 283 -8.79 -22.91 6.40
N THR A 284 -9.59 -23.79 5.79
CA THR A 284 -9.21 -24.51 4.56
C THR A 284 -9.09 -23.59 3.34
N ALA A 285 -9.93 -22.55 3.24
CA ALA A 285 -9.85 -21.58 2.15
C ALA A 285 -8.51 -20.83 2.17
N GLN A 286 -8.07 -20.43 3.37
CA GLN A 286 -6.76 -19.82 3.59
C GLN A 286 -5.63 -20.76 3.16
N LYS A 287 -5.66 -22.04 3.59
CA LYS A 287 -4.62 -23.02 3.23
C LYS A 287 -4.51 -23.21 1.71
N ASN A 288 -5.66 -23.36 1.04
CA ASN A 288 -5.71 -23.53 -0.40
C ASN A 288 -5.15 -22.30 -1.13
N LYS A 289 -5.56 -21.09 -0.73
CA LYS A 289 -5.04 -19.85 -1.31
C LYS A 289 -3.54 -19.71 -1.07
N PHE A 290 -3.06 -20.09 0.11
CA PHE A 290 -1.63 -20.00 0.44
C PHE A 290 -0.77 -20.88 -0.45
N GLN A 291 -1.20 -22.12 -0.74
CA GLN A 291 -0.47 -22.98 -1.69
C GLN A 291 -0.41 -22.38 -3.10
N GLN A 292 -1.51 -21.79 -3.58
CA GLN A 292 -1.53 -21.10 -4.88
C GLN A 292 -0.57 -19.91 -4.92
N VAL A 293 -0.58 -19.09 -3.85
CA VAL A 293 0.30 -17.92 -3.75
C VAL A 293 1.77 -18.34 -3.67
N LEU A 294 2.11 -19.38 -2.90
CA LEU A 294 3.48 -19.90 -2.86
C LEU A 294 3.96 -20.32 -4.26
N GLN A 295 3.13 -21.05 -5.01
CA GLN A 295 3.47 -21.45 -6.38
C GLN A 295 3.65 -20.24 -7.31
N GLN A 296 2.83 -19.20 -7.18
CA GLN A 296 2.99 -17.96 -7.95
C GLN A 296 4.30 -17.25 -7.59
N ARG A 297 4.60 -17.11 -6.29
CA ARG A 297 5.76 -16.37 -5.80
C ARG A 297 7.08 -17.10 -6.05
N GLU A 298 7.11 -18.44 -6.07
CA GLU A 298 8.26 -19.21 -6.54
C GLU A 298 8.67 -18.83 -7.97
N GLY A 299 7.69 -18.51 -8.83
CA GLY A 299 7.90 -18.00 -10.18
C GLY A 299 8.04 -16.48 -10.29
N ASN A 300 8.10 -15.74 -9.17
CA ASN A 300 7.99 -14.28 -9.11
C ASN A 300 6.74 -13.72 -9.84
N MET A 301 5.66 -14.49 -9.93
CA MET A 301 4.43 -14.06 -10.58
C MET A 301 3.61 -13.15 -9.66
N CYS A 302 2.99 -12.13 -10.25
CA CYS A 302 1.99 -11.32 -9.58
C CYS A 302 0.85 -12.19 -9.04
N THR A 303 0.45 -11.97 -7.80
CA THR A 303 -0.64 -12.72 -7.14
C THR A 303 -2.02 -12.12 -7.41
N CYS A 304 -2.05 -10.92 -7.98
CA CYS A 304 -3.27 -10.19 -8.30
C CYS A 304 -3.84 -10.61 -9.68
N PRO A 305 -5.16 -10.48 -9.89
CA PRO A 305 -6.16 -10.09 -8.90
C PRO A 305 -6.63 -11.28 -8.03
N SER A 306 -7.31 -10.98 -6.92
CA SER A 306 -8.27 -11.90 -6.28
C SER A 306 -9.71 -11.41 -6.50
N THR A 307 -10.69 -12.01 -5.83
CA THR A 307 -12.08 -11.52 -5.79
C THR A 307 -12.53 -11.16 -4.38
N ILE A 308 -13.50 -10.25 -4.26
CA ILE A 308 -14.13 -9.92 -2.97
C ILE A 308 -14.71 -11.16 -2.28
N ARG A 309 -15.26 -12.12 -3.04
CA ARG A 309 -15.71 -13.42 -2.53
C ARG A 309 -14.58 -14.17 -1.81
N GLU A 310 -13.47 -14.40 -2.51
CA GLU A 310 -12.33 -15.11 -1.96
C GLU A 310 -11.80 -14.43 -0.69
N GLU A 311 -11.65 -13.11 -0.71
CA GLU A 311 -11.13 -12.37 0.44
C GLU A 311 -12.02 -12.51 1.68
N LYS A 312 -13.35 -12.58 1.53
CA LYS A 312 -14.27 -12.84 2.67
C LYS A 312 -14.04 -14.22 3.30
N GLU A 313 -13.51 -15.19 2.57
CA GLU A 313 -13.29 -16.55 3.06
C GLU A 313 -12.03 -16.67 3.92
N TYR A 314 -10.96 -15.94 3.61
CA TYR A 314 -9.65 -16.12 4.27
C TYR A 314 -8.97 -14.86 4.79
N ASN A 315 -9.41 -13.65 4.43
CA ASN A 315 -8.79 -12.42 4.89
C ASN A 315 -9.28 -12.09 6.32
N PRO A 316 -8.42 -12.20 7.35
CA PRO A 316 -8.87 -12.02 8.73
C PRO A 316 -9.41 -10.61 9.00
N PHE A 317 -9.06 -9.62 8.18
CA PHE A 317 -9.54 -8.24 8.31
C PHE A 317 -10.96 -8.03 7.72
N LEU A 318 -11.40 -8.88 6.77
CA LEU A 318 -12.79 -8.89 6.28
C LEU A 318 -13.68 -9.85 7.06
N ARG A 319 -13.10 -10.63 7.98
CA ARG A 319 -13.76 -11.65 8.79
C ARG A 319 -14.01 -11.21 10.22
N SER A 320 -13.97 -9.90 10.50
CA SER A 320 -14.20 -9.36 11.86
C SER A 320 -15.56 -9.73 12.47
N HIS A 321 -16.52 -10.21 11.67
CA HIS A 321 -17.82 -10.72 12.10
C HIS A 321 -17.85 -12.24 12.38
N SER A 322 -16.81 -13.00 11.98
CA SER A 322 -16.76 -14.46 12.08
C SER A 322 -16.59 -14.92 13.52
N THR A 323 -17.46 -15.83 13.94
CA THR A 323 -17.36 -16.48 15.26
C THR A 323 -16.09 -17.31 15.39
N GLU A 324 -15.65 -17.96 14.30
CA GLU A 324 -14.40 -18.71 14.25
C GLU A 324 -13.20 -17.82 14.55
N LEU A 325 -13.14 -16.63 13.95
CA LEU A 325 -12.09 -15.66 14.22
C LEU A 325 -12.13 -15.17 15.67
N HIS A 326 -13.34 -14.89 16.21
CA HIS A 326 -13.49 -14.48 17.62
C HIS A 326 -12.94 -15.54 18.58
N GLN A 327 -13.29 -16.81 18.36
CA GLN A 327 -12.81 -17.94 19.14
C GLN A 327 -11.28 -18.09 19.04
N ALA A 328 -10.73 -17.98 17.84
CA ALA A 328 -9.28 -18.09 17.63
C ALA A 328 -8.48 -16.95 18.28
N LEU A 329 -9.09 -15.76 18.39
CA LEU A 329 -8.51 -14.62 19.10
C LEU A 329 -8.73 -14.68 20.61
N GLY A 330 -9.66 -15.51 21.09
CA GLY A 330 -10.09 -15.55 22.49
C GLY A 330 -10.91 -14.33 22.89
N LEU A 331 -11.67 -13.75 21.95
CA LEU A 331 -12.51 -12.59 22.16
C LEU A 331 -13.98 -12.98 22.22
N GLN A 332 -14.73 -12.33 23.10
CA GLN A 332 -16.18 -12.44 23.22
C GLN A 332 -16.76 -11.04 23.32
N GLN A 333 -17.98 -10.87 22.78
CA GLN A 333 -18.73 -9.64 22.93
C GLN A 333 -19.15 -9.47 24.39
N GLU A 334 -18.91 -8.30 24.96
CA GLU A 334 -19.35 -7.99 26.32
C GLU A 334 -20.86 -7.70 26.34
N ILE A 335 -21.53 -7.92 27.49
CA ILE A 335 -23.01 -7.87 27.60
C ILE A 335 -23.60 -6.54 27.09
N GLU A 336 -22.90 -5.42 27.33
CA GLU A 336 -23.34 -4.08 26.95
C GLU A 336 -22.57 -3.52 25.74
N GLU A 337 -21.70 -4.31 25.11
CA GLU A 337 -20.89 -3.86 23.98
C GLU A 337 -21.69 -3.91 22.69
N ASP A 338 -21.76 -2.77 21.99
CA ASP A 338 -22.35 -2.69 20.66
C ASP A 338 -21.59 -3.57 19.65
N TRP A 339 -22.32 -4.20 18.72
CA TRP A 339 -21.73 -5.13 17.74
C TRP A 339 -20.65 -4.49 16.86
N ILE A 340 -20.82 -3.24 16.45
CA ILE A 340 -19.83 -2.53 15.63
C ILE A 340 -18.58 -2.24 16.47
N LYS A 341 -18.76 -1.84 17.74
CA LYS A 341 -17.64 -1.67 18.67
C LYS A 341 -16.88 -2.98 18.90
N PHE A 342 -17.59 -4.08 19.08
CA PHE A 342 -16.97 -5.40 19.23
C PHE A 342 -16.15 -5.78 17.99
N ARG A 343 -16.73 -5.64 16.79
CA ARG A 343 -16.00 -5.90 15.53
C ARG A 343 -14.79 -4.99 15.35
N ALA A 344 -14.87 -3.72 15.78
CA ALA A 344 -13.74 -2.80 15.75
C ALA A 344 -12.63 -3.27 16.71
N ARG A 345 -12.97 -3.74 17.91
CA ARG A 345 -12.02 -4.34 18.86
C ARG A 345 -11.37 -5.62 18.32
N VAL A 346 -12.14 -6.47 17.64
CA VAL A 346 -11.62 -7.64 16.91
C VAL A 346 -10.62 -7.20 15.84
N LEU A 347 -10.98 -6.22 15.00
CA LEU A 347 -10.11 -5.69 13.96
C LEU A 347 -8.81 -5.09 14.54
N GLU A 348 -8.92 -4.34 15.63
CA GLU A 348 -7.77 -3.77 16.35
C GLU A 348 -6.82 -4.87 16.84
N GLU A 349 -7.36 -5.94 17.43
CA GLU A 349 -6.58 -7.07 17.91
C GLU A 349 -5.88 -7.82 16.77
N VAL A 350 -6.58 -8.09 15.66
CA VAL A 350 -5.96 -8.69 14.45
C VAL A 350 -4.83 -7.80 13.93
N ARG A 351 -5.08 -6.49 13.83
CA ARG A 351 -4.07 -5.52 13.37
C ARG A 351 -2.84 -5.50 14.28
N ARG A 352 -3.06 -5.49 15.59
CA ARG A 352 -2.01 -5.51 16.62
C ARG A 352 -1.17 -6.79 16.52
N ARG A 353 -1.81 -7.94 16.33
CA ARG A 353 -1.09 -9.22 16.11
C ARG A 353 -0.29 -9.19 14.81
N LYS A 354 -0.86 -8.69 13.71
CA LYS A 354 -0.14 -8.57 12.41
C LYS A 354 1.05 -7.63 12.49
N ASP A 355 0.95 -6.53 13.23
CA ASP A 355 2.05 -5.57 13.37
C ASP A 355 3.21 -6.10 14.23
N ALA A 356 2.92 -7.05 15.13
CA ALA A 356 3.92 -7.78 15.91
C ALA A 356 4.42 -9.05 15.21
N PHE A 357 3.70 -9.55 14.22
CA PHE A 357 4.03 -10.75 13.47
C PHE A 357 5.36 -10.59 12.73
N LYS A 358 6.17 -11.65 12.76
CA LYS A 358 7.40 -11.76 11.99
C LYS A 358 7.26 -13.00 11.14
N GLY A 359 7.13 -12.81 9.82
CA GLY A 359 7.32 -13.90 8.86
C GLY A 359 8.64 -14.59 9.18
N ARG A 360 8.61 -15.92 9.33
CA ARG A 360 9.78 -16.72 9.70
C ARG A 360 10.78 -16.81 8.57
#